data_AF-A0A7V9QCC1-F1
#
_entry.id   AF-A0A7V9QCC1-F1
#
_cell.length_a   1.000
_cell.length_b   1.000
_cell.length_c   1.000
_cell.angle_alpha   90.00
_cell.angle_beta   90.00
_cell.angle_gamma   90.00
#
_symmetry.space_group_name_H-M   'P 1'
#
loop_
_entity.id
_entity.type
_entity.pdbx_description
1 polymer ?
#
loop_
_entity_poly.entity_id
_entity_poly.type
_entity_poly.pdbx_seq_one_letter_code
_entity_poly.pdbx_strand_id
1 'polypeptide(L)' 'MGAPAAPVDAELFGRRREQLLGALGGGVAVLAAAPELFRSRDTDIHYRQDSNLHYLTGLTEPEAVAVLTP' A
#
# COMPACT_ATOMS: atom_id res chain seq x y z
N MET A 1 21.68 3.78 1.97
CA MET A 1 21.12 3.56 3.33
C MET A 1 19.90 4.46 3.41
N GLY A 2 18.72 3.92 3.14
CA GLY A 2 17.48 4.70 3.16
C GLY A 2 17.29 5.31 4.54
N ALA A 3 16.96 6.59 4.61
CA ALA A 3 16.57 7.23 5.86
C ALA A 3 15.50 6.37 6.56
N PRO A 4 15.46 6.32 7.90
CA PRO A 4 14.37 5.64 8.58
C PRO A 4 13.05 6.19 8.02
N ALA A 5 12.18 5.30 7.54
CA ALA A 5 10.85 5.69 7.10
C ALA A 5 10.23 6.51 8.24
N ALA A 6 9.73 7.70 7.92
CA ALA A 6 9.04 8.52 8.91
C ALA A 6 7.97 7.66 9.62
N PRO A 7 7.75 7.86 10.92
CA PRO A 7 6.77 7.06 11.65
C PRO A 7 5.43 7.06 10.90
N VAL A 8 4.90 5.85 10.67
CA VAL A 8 3.64 5.64 9.96
C VAL A 8 2.54 6.33 10.75
N ASP A 9 1.94 7.37 10.16
CA ASP A 9 0.83 8.11 10.76
C ASP A 9 -0.46 7.28 10.67
N ALA A 10 -0.68 6.43 11.68
CA ALA A 10 -1.83 5.54 11.75
C ALA A 10 -3.17 6.28 11.67
N GLU A 11 -3.24 7.51 12.21
CA GLU A 11 -4.46 8.31 12.21
C GLU A 11 -4.78 8.82 10.79
N LEU A 12 -3.78 9.32 10.07
CA LEU A 12 -3.93 9.75 8.66
C LEU A 12 -4.45 8.60 7.79
N PHE A 13 -3.84 7.42 7.88
CA PHE A 13 -4.26 6.27 7.08
C PHE A 13 -5.65 5.77 7.50
N GLY A 14 -5.98 5.82 8.79
CA GLY A 14 -7.33 5.55 9.30
C GLY A 14 -8.40 6.41 8.62
N ARG A 15 -8.22 7.73 8.66
CA ARG A 15 -9.15 8.70 8.03
C ARG A 15 -9.33 8.47 6.53
N ARG A 16 -8.26 8.13 5.81
CA ARG A 16 -8.33 7.82 4.37
C ARG A 16 -9.15 6.56 4.08
N ARG A 17 -9.00 5.52 4.90
CA ARG A 17 -9.79 4.29 4.77
C ARG A 17 -11.26 4.55 5.11
N GLU A 18 -11.57 5.31 6.15
CA GLU A 18 -12.96 5.68 6.49
C GLU A 18 -13.66 6.40 5.32
N GLN A 19 -12.98 7.34 4.68
CA GLN A 19 -13.51 8.04 3.49
C GLN A 19 -13.79 7.06 2.34
N LEU A 20 -12.86 6.13 2.09
CA LEU A 20 -13.03 5.11 1.06
C LEU A 20 -14.21 4.18 1.40
N LEU A 21 -14.30 3.70 2.63
CA LEU A 21 -15.39 2.81 3.08
C LEU A 21 -16.75 3.48 2.96
N GLY A 22 -16.85 4.77 3.32
CA GLY A 22 -18.07 5.56 3.13
C GLY A 22 -18.51 5.68 1.66
N ALA A 23 -17.56 5.70 0.72
CA ALA A 23 -17.83 5.74 -0.71
C ALA A 23 -18.11 4.36 -1.33
N LEU A 24 -17.58 3.28 -0.73
CA LEU A 24 -17.77 1.89 -1.20
C LEU A 24 -19.18 1.36 -0.98
N GLY A 25 -19.94 1.95 -0.05
CA GLY A 25 -21.29 1.50 0.28
C GLY A 25 -21.27 0.12 0.92
N GLY A 26 -21.64 -0.93 0.19
CA GLY A 26 -21.61 -2.33 0.63
C GLY A 26 -20.62 -3.23 -0.12
N GLY A 27 -19.71 -2.64 -0.91
CA GLY A 27 -18.72 -3.38 -1.70
C GLY A 27 -17.47 -3.77 -0.89
N VAL A 28 -16.58 -4.50 -1.55
CA VAL A 28 -15.26 -4.90 -1.01
C VAL A 28 -14.15 -4.34 -1.91
N ALA A 29 -13.16 -3.68 -1.32
CA ALA A 29 -11.94 -3.25 -2.00
C ALA A 29 -10.79 -4.22 -1.70
N VAL A 30 -10.12 -4.68 -2.76
CA VAL A 30 -8.92 -5.53 -2.68
C VAL A 30 -7.78 -4.81 -3.40
N LEU A 31 -6.72 -4.50 -2.66
CA LEU A 31 -5.58 -3.73 -3.13
C LEU A 31 -4.33 -4.58 -2.97
N ALA A 32 -3.67 -4.92 -4.07
CA ALA A 32 -2.44 -5.68 -4.06
C ALA A 32 -1.22 -4.77 -4.17
N ALA A 33 -0.11 -5.20 -3.58
CA ALA A 33 1.17 -4.55 -3.71
C ALA A 33 1.65 -4.58 -5.16
N ALA A 34 2.49 -3.60 -5.51
CA ALA A 34 3.23 -3.69 -6.77
C ALA A 34 4.14 -4.93 -6.73
N PRO A 35 4.32 -5.64 -7.86
CA PRO A 35 5.25 -6.76 -7.91
C PRO A 35 6.69 -6.27 -7.83
N GLU A 36 7.58 -7.13 -7.34
CA GLU A 36 9.01 -6.93 -7.50
C GLU A 36 9.40 -7.11 -8.97
N LEU A 37 10.25 -6.22 -9.47
CA LEU A 37 10.68 -6.20 -10.87
C LEU A 37 12.17 -6.49 -10.95
N PHE A 38 12.54 -7.31 -11.93
CA PHE A 38 13.92 -7.73 -12.17
C PHE A 38 14.42 -7.15 -13.49
N ARG A 39 15.62 -6.56 -13.47
CA ARG A 39 16.28 -6.06 -14.69
C ARG A 39 17.03 -7.18 -15.42
N SER A 40 17.65 -8.08 -14.65
CA SER A 40 18.34 -9.29 -15.10
C SER A 40 18.21 -10.38 -14.04
N ARG A 41 18.79 -11.57 -14.27
CA ARG A 41 18.71 -12.71 -13.33
C ARG A 41 19.32 -12.42 -11.95
N ASP A 42 20.24 -11.46 -11.88
CA ASP A 42 21.06 -11.11 -10.72
C ASP A 42 20.90 -9.64 -10.29
N THR A 43 20.02 -8.88 -10.95
CA THR A 43 19.84 -7.46 -10.67
C THR A 43 18.36 -7.11 -10.56
N ASP A 44 17.99 -6.65 -9.37
CA ASP A 44 16.64 -6.22 -9.04
C ASP A 44 16.47 -4.73 -9.36
N ILE A 45 15.25 -4.32 -9.72
CA ILE A 45 14.87 -2.91 -9.79
C ILE A 45 14.46 -2.48 -8.38
N HIS A 46 14.81 -1.24 -8.00
CA HIS A 46 14.39 -0.70 -6.72
C HIS A 46 12.87 -0.76 -6.57
N TYR A 47 12.41 -1.40 -5.49
CA TYR A 47 11.00 -1.59 -5.23
C TYR A 47 10.27 -0.25 -5.10
N ARG A 48 9.09 -0.17 -5.72
CA ARG A 48 8.21 0.98 -5.62
C ARG A 48 6.78 0.50 -5.49
N GLN A 49 6.16 0.81 -4.35
CA GLN A 49 4.82 0.37 -4.00
C GLN A 49 3.74 0.93 -4.93
N ASP A 50 2.61 0.21 -5.02
CA ASP A 50 1.38 0.72 -5.63
C ASP A 50 0.88 1.98 -4.89
N SER A 51 0.50 3.00 -5.66
CA SER A 51 0.11 4.30 -5.10
C SER A 51 -1.13 4.19 -4.20
N ASN A 52 -2.11 3.37 -4.57
CA ASN A 52 -3.37 3.27 -3.84
C ASN A 52 -3.16 2.48 -2.54
N LEU A 53 -2.46 1.35 -2.60
CA LEU A 53 -2.12 0.57 -1.41
C LEU A 53 -1.33 1.42 -0.42
N HIS A 54 -0.28 2.11 -0.89
CA HIS A 54 0.52 2.97 -0.03
C HIS A 54 -0.28 4.14 0.54
N TYR A 55 -1.11 4.81 -0.27
CA TYR A 55 -1.93 5.94 0.17
C TYR A 55 -2.90 5.57 1.30
N LEU A 56 -3.47 4.37 1.27
CA LEU A 56 -4.50 3.93 2.21
C LEU A 56 -3.95 3.20 3.45
N THR A 57 -2.75 2.63 3.36
CA THR A 57 -2.20 1.75 4.41
C THR A 57 -0.84 2.17 4.94
N GLY A 58 -0.06 2.91 4.15
CA GLY A 58 1.34 3.20 4.46
C GLY A 58 2.28 2.02 4.30
N LEU A 59 1.80 0.84 3.88
CA LEU A 59 2.64 -0.34 3.66
C LEU A 59 3.69 -0.06 2.57
N THR A 60 4.87 -0.62 2.76
CA THR A 60 6.02 -0.44 1.84
C THR A 60 6.66 -1.76 1.43
N GLU A 61 6.23 -2.85 2.05
CA GLU A 61 6.68 -4.21 1.80
C GLU A 61 6.05 -4.75 0.50
N PRO A 62 6.81 -5.52 -0.31
CA PRO A 62 6.26 -6.26 -1.42
C PRO A 62 5.28 -7.34 -0.94
N GLU A 63 4.52 -7.91 -1.88
CA GLU A 63 3.58 -9.03 -1.65
C GLU A 63 2.43 -8.76 -0.66
N ALA A 64 2.30 -7.53 -0.15
CA ALA A 64 1.19 -7.15 0.71
C ALA A 64 -0.15 -7.10 -0.04
N VAL A 65 -1.23 -7.44 0.65
CA VAL A 65 -2.60 -7.27 0.16
C VAL A 65 -3.45 -6.65 1.27
N ALA A 66 -4.17 -5.58 0.94
CA ALA A 66 -5.19 -5.00 1.82
C ALA A 66 -6.57 -5.36 1.32
N VAL A 67 -7.42 -5.84 2.23
CA VAL A 67 -8.84 -6.11 2.00
C VAL A 67 -9.65 -5.18 2.91
N LEU A 68 -10.51 -4.36 2.32
CA LEU A 68 -11.28 -3.34 3.02
C LEU A 68 -12.77 -3.58 2.77
N THR A 69 -13.54 -3.58 3.86
CA THR A 69 -14.99 -3.69 3.90
C THR A 69 -15.54 -2.69 4.91
N PRO A 70 -16.72 -2.10 4.69
CA PRO A 70 -17.39 -1.19 5.63
C PRO A 70 -17.65 -1.84 6.99
#